data_AF-A0A2V2RKY9-F1
#
_entry.id   AF-A0A2V2RKY9-F1
#
_cell.length_a   1.000
_cell.length_b   1.000
_cell.length_c   1.000
_cell.angle_alpha   90.00
_cell.angle_beta   90.00
_cell.angle_gamma   90.00
#
_symmetry.space_group_name_H-M   'P 1'
#
loop_
_entity.id
_entity.type
_entity.pdbx_description
1 polymer ?
#
loop_
_entity_poly.entity_id
_entity_poly.type
_entity_poly.pdbx_seq_one_letter_code
_entity_poly.pdbx_strand_id
1 'polypeptide(L)'
;ILIGVGRWGTLDPWLGIPVKYDQISGARVIVEAGLRDIAVSPSQGSHFFQNITSFMVGYFTVHRDGFVDWDWIRKVRAVEETEFVKRLHFNTPLIVKMNGHLNKGIILKPQS
;
A
#
# COMPACT_ATOMS: atom_id res chain seq x y z
N ILE A 1 4.02 4.88 4.94
CA ILE A 1 3.41 3.68 4.31
C ILE A 1 2.10 4.14 3.69
N LEU A 2 1.85 3.82 2.43
CA LEU A 2 0.63 4.13 1.70
C LEU A 2 -0.14 2.83 1.47
N ILE A 3 -1.40 2.77 1.87
CA ILE A 3 -2.25 1.59 1.73
C ILE A 3 -3.48 2.01 0.92
N GLY A 4 -3.78 1.27 -0.14
CA GLY A 4 -4.92 1.54 -1.01
C GLY A 4 -5.56 0.25 -1.48
N VAL A 5 -6.82 0.38 -1.91
CA VAL A 5 -7.59 -0.73 -2.47
C VAL A 5 -7.46 -0.67 -3.99
N GLY A 6 -7.17 -1.82 -4.62
CA GLY A 6 -6.93 -1.90 -6.06
C GLY A 6 -5.55 -1.37 -6.47
N ARG A 7 -5.42 -1.05 -7.76
CA ARG A 7 -4.17 -0.62 -8.41
C ARG A 7 -3.89 0.86 -8.25
N TRP A 8 -2.65 1.22 -7.96
CA TRP A 8 -2.20 2.62 -8.07
C TRP A 8 -1.83 2.97 -9.51
N GLY A 9 -2.31 4.13 -9.98
CA GLY A 9 -1.96 4.68 -11.29
C GLY A 9 -2.75 4.13 -12.47
N THR A 10 -3.87 3.45 -12.21
CA THR A 10 -4.85 3.11 -13.24
C THR A 10 -5.83 4.26 -13.45
N LEU A 11 -6.18 4.54 -14.71
CA LEU A 11 -7.27 5.46 -15.04
C LEU A 11 -8.66 4.80 -14.97
N ASP A 12 -8.70 3.46 -14.87
CA ASP A 12 -9.94 2.71 -14.68
C ASP A 12 -10.36 2.75 -13.19
N PRO A 13 -11.46 3.44 -12.85
CA PRO A 13 -11.92 3.58 -11.47
C PRO A 13 -12.36 2.27 -10.82
N TRP A 14 -12.70 1.24 -11.61
CA TRP A 14 -13.07 -0.07 -11.10
C TRP A 14 -11.86 -0.90 -10.66
N LEU A 15 -10.68 -0.54 -11.15
CA LEU A 15 -9.46 -1.27 -10.91
C LEU A 15 -8.59 -0.65 -9.81
N GLY A 16 -8.80 0.61 -9.46
CA GLY A 16 -8.03 1.27 -8.41
C GLY A 16 -8.05 2.80 -8.47
N ILE A 17 -6.93 3.41 -8.11
CA ILE A 17 -6.82 4.84 -7.81
C ILE A 17 -5.95 5.53 -8.88
N PRO A 18 -6.49 6.54 -9.60
CA PRO A 18 -5.74 7.28 -10.61
C PRO A 18 -4.77 8.27 -9.97
N VAL A 19 -3.51 7.85 -9.82
CA VAL A 19 -2.42 8.70 -9.32
C VAL A 19 -1.18 8.57 -10.20
N LYS A 20 -0.47 9.69 -10.37
CA LYS A 20 0.89 9.69 -10.93
C LYS A 20 1.91 9.43 -9.82
N TYR A 21 3.08 8.92 -10.18
CA TYR A 21 4.12 8.58 -9.20
C TYR A 21 4.60 9.79 -8.40
N ASP A 22 4.78 10.93 -9.04
CA ASP A 22 5.17 12.20 -8.40
C ASP A 22 4.25 12.55 -7.21
N GLN A 23 2.95 12.28 -7.34
CA GLN A 23 1.94 12.53 -6.29
C GLN A 23 2.09 11.61 -5.06
N ILE A 24 2.69 10.43 -5.20
CA ILE A 24 2.87 9.44 -4.12
C ILE A 24 4.33 9.12 -3.82
N SER A 25 5.26 9.88 -4.39
CA SER A 25 6.71 9.65 -4.35
C SER A 25 7.31 9.70 -2.94
N GLY A 26 6.60 10.28 -1.96
CA GLY A 26 6.99 10.26 -0.54
C GLY A 26 6.80 8.90 0.15
N ALA A 27 6.09 7.95 -0.47
CA ALA A 27 5.85 6.63 0.11
C ALA A 27 7.11 5.76 0.03
N ARG A 28 7.61 5.33 1.20
CA ARG A 28 8.67 4.29 1.30
C ARG A 28 8.15 2.87 1.15
N VAL A 29 6.86 2.69 1.38
CA VAL A 29 6.16 1.41 1.25
C VAL A 29 4.76 1.68 0.70
N ILE A 30 4.38 0.92 -0.32
CA ILE A 30 3.06 0.95 -0.96
C ILE A 30 2.44 -0.44 -0.81
N VAL A 31 1.17 -0.46 -0.41
CA VAL A 31 0.36 -1.66 -0.25
C VAL A 31 -0.87 -1.55 -1.16
N GLU A 32 -1.00 -2.48 -2.08
CA GLU A 32 -2.19 -2.72 -2.89
C GLU A 32 -2.99 -3.84 -2.25
N ALA A 33 -4.08 -3.49 -1.58
CA ALA A 33 -5.01 -4.47 -1.05
C ALA A 33 -6.03 -4.85 -2.14
N GLY A 34 -6.19 -6.16 -2.36
CA GLY A 34 -7.15 -6.66 -3.34
C GLY A 34 -8.60 -6.25 -3.01
N LEU A 35 -9.36 -5.94 -4.05
CA LEU A 35 -10.82 -5.97 -4.02
C LEU A 35 -11.25 -7.45 -4.00
N ARG A 36 -12.19 -7.83 -3.14
CA ARG A 36 -12.55 -9.24 -2.87
C ARG A 36 -12.82 -10.08 -4.14
N ASP A 37 -13.20 -9.45 -5.26
CA ASP A 37 -13.62 -10.15 -6.47
C ASP A 37 -12.93 -9.68 -7.77
N ILE A 38 -11.80 -8.94 -7.70
CA ILE A 38 -11.08 -8.50 -8.90
C ILE A 38 -9.62 -8.90 -8.81
N ALA A 39 -9.24 -9.89 -9.62
CA ALA A 39 -7.85 -10.24 -9.87
C ALA A 39 -7.23 -9.17 -10.77
N VAL A 40 -6.77 -8.07 -10.19
CA VAL A 40 -6.08 -7.04 -10.96
C VAL A 40 -4.60 -7.41 -11.07
N SER A 41 -4.09 -7.46 -12.29
CA SER A 41 -2.64 -7.57 -12.53
C SER A 41 -1.93 -6.36 -11.89
N PRO A 42 -0.83 -6.53 -11.13
CA PRO A 42 -0.14 -5.40 -10.50
C PRO A 42 0.28 -4.35 -11.54
N SER A 43 0.46 -3.10 -11.11
CA SER A 43 0.80 -1.98 -11.99
C SER A 43 2.11 -2.20 -12.78
N GLN A 44 1.97 -2.69 -14.02
CA GLN A 44 3.05 -2.88 -15.01
C GLN A 44 3.27 -1.65 -15.92
N GLY A 45 2.94 -0.44 -15.47
CA GLY A 45 3.36 0.75 -16.20
C GLY A 45 4.88 0.86 -16.10
N SER A 46 5.62 0.73 -17.21
CA SER A 46 7.09 0.65 -17.22
C SER A 46 7.74 1.76 -16.38
N HIS A 47 7.25 3.00 -16.48
CA HIS A 47 7.74 4.13 -15.69
C HIS A 47 7.41 4.05 -14.19
N PHE A 48 6.21 3.57 -13.83
CA PHE A 48 5.80 3.47 -12.43
C PHE A 48 6.59 2.37 -11.71
N PHE A 49 6.74 1.21 -12.37
CA PHE A 49 7.53 0.10 -11.84
C PHE A 49 9.03 0.44 -11.76
N GLN A 50 9.58 1.10 -12.79
CA GLN A 50 10.95 1.61 -12.76
C GLN A 50 11.19 2.50 -11.54
N ASN A 51 10.27 3.44 -11.24
CA ASN A 51 10.39 4.29 -10.06
C ASN A 51 10.37 3.49 -8.75
N ILE A 52 9.48 2.51 -8.62
CA ILE A 52 9.45 1.62 -7.43
C ILE A 52 10.81 0.94 -7.23
N THR A 53 11.38 0.37 -8.29
CA THR A 53 12.67 -0.31 -8.23
C THR A 53 13.83 0.64 -7.98
N SER A 54 13.86 1.80 -8.64
CA SER A 54 14.93 2.79 -8.54
C SER A 54 14.97 3.48 -7.17
N PHE A 55 13.81 3.71 -6.55
CA PHE A 55 13.71 4.37 -5.24
C PHE A 55 13.60 3.39 -4.07
N MET A 56 13.81 2.09 -4.32
CA MET A 56 13.74 1.01 -3.32
C MET A 56 12.45 1.07 -2.49
N VAL A 57 11.33 1.33 -3.15
CA VAL A 57 10.03 1.38 -2.50
C VAL A 57 9.58 -0.05 -2.21
N GLY A 58 9.27 -0.34 -0.94
CA GLY A 58 8.69 -1.64 -0.58
C GLY A 58 7.29 -1.76 -1.18
N TYR A 59 7.09 -2.75 -2.05
CA TYR A 59 5.82 -2.93 -2.75
C TYR A 59 5.15 -4.24 -2.30
N PHE A 60 3.92 -4.14 -1.81
CA PHE A 60 3.14 -5.26 -1.33
C PHE A 60 1.84 -5.35 -2.12
N THR A 61 1.52 -6.56 -2.58
CA THR A 61 0.19 -6.86 -3.11
C THR A 61 -0.47 -7.88 -2.19
N VAL A 62 -1.56 -7.48 -1.53
CA VAL A 62 -2.31 -8.33 -0.61
C VAL A 62 -3.45 -8.97 -1.37
N HIS A 63 -3.25 -10.24 -1.74
CA HIS A 63 -4.25 -11.09 -2.38
C HIS A 63 -4.81 -12.13 -1.38
N ARG A 64 -5.37 -13.24 -1.88
CA ARG A 64 -6.07 -14.28 -1.11
C ARG A 64 -5.29 -14.83 0.09
N ASP A 65 -3.96 -14.92 0.00
CA ASP A 65 -3.10 -15.52 1.04
C ASP A 65 -2.57 -14.51 2.07
N GLY A 66 -2.97 -13.24 1.97
CA GLY A 66 -2.57 -12.18 2.88
C GLY A 66 -3.76 -11.44 3.46
N PHE A 67 -3.50 -10.56 4.43
CA PHE A 67 -4.54 -9.72 5.01
C PHE A 67 -3.98 -8.35 5.40
N VAL A 68 -4.90 -7.40 5.44
CA VAL A 68 -4.72 -6.12 6.13
C VAL A 68 -5.71 -6.11 7.29
N ASP A 69 -5.23 -5.83 8.50
CA ASP A 69 -6.08 -5.72 9.69
C ASP A 69 -6.83 -4.38 9.68
N TRP A 70 -7.88 -4.31 8.87
CA TRP A 70 -8.70 -3.12 8.69
C TRP A 70 -9.38 -2.67 9.98
N ASP A 71 -9.81 -3.62 10.81
CA ASP A 71 -10.47 -3.33 12.09
C ASP A 71 -9.51 -2.61 13.04
N TRP A 72 -8.25 -3.03 13.08
CA TRP A 72 -7.22 -2.32 13.83
C TRP A 72 -6.96 -0.92 13.26
N ILE A 73 -6.76 -0.78 11.94
CA ILE A 73 -6.52 0.53 11.28
C ILE A 73 -7.68 1.51 11.56
N ARG A 74 -8.93 1.04 11.54
CA ARG A 74 -10.12 1.85 11.81
C ARG A 74 -10.14 2.35 13.26
N LYS A 75 -9.67 1.54 14.22
CA LYS A 75 -9.61 1.90 15.65
C LYS A 75 -8.50 2.89 16.00
N VAL A 76 -7.43 2.97 15.20
CA VAL A 76 -6.36 3.96 15.43
C VAL A 76 -6.90 5.36 15.21
N ARG A 77 -6.64 6.26 16.17
CA ARG A 77 -6.96 7.68 16.06
C ARG A 77 -6.17 8.31 14.91
N ALA A 78 -6.89 8.91 13.97
CA ALA A 78 -6.27 9.65 12.88
C ALA A 78 -5.72 11.00 13.37
N VAL A 79 -4.62 11.41 12.75
CA VAL A 79 -4.17 12.81 12.82
C VAL A 79 -5.02 13.68 11.91
N GLU A 80 -5.44 13.13 10.77
CA GLU A 80 -6.31 13.78 9.81
C GLU A 80 -7.17 12.73 9.11
N GLU A 81 -8.45 13.04 8.91
CA GLU A 81 -9.40 12.17 8.24
C GLU A 81 -10.29 13.01 7.33
N THR A 82 -10.33 12.62 6.06
CA THR A 82 -11.16 13.21 5.00
C THR A 82 -12.13 12.14 4.50
N GLU A 83 -12.95 12.46 3.50
CA GLU A 83 -13.89 11.51 2.90
C GLU A 83 -13.20 10.24 2.38
N PHE A 84 -12.01 10.36 1.76
CA PHE A 84 -11.34 9.25 1.08
C PHE A 84 -9.97 8.87 1.66
N VAL A 85 -9.43 9.69 2.57
CA VAL A 85 -8.07 9.51 3.10
C VAL A 85 -8.08 9.61 4.63
N LYS A 86 -7.45 8.61 5.27
CA LYS A 86 -7.18 8.59 6.70
C LYS A 86 -5.67 8.60 6.94
N ARG A 87 -5.14 9.64 7.60
CA ARG A 87 -3.73 9.77 7.95
C ARG A 87 -3.47 9.38 9.39
N LEU A 88 -2.66 8.34 9.57
CA LEU A 88 -2.21 7.86 10.88
C LEU A 88 -0.77 8.30 11.15
N HIS A 89 -0.45 8.60 12.40
CA HIS A 89 0.90 8.88 12.86
C HIS A 89 1.21 7.99 14.07
N PHE A 90 2.42 7.44 14.11
CA PHE A 90 2.91 6.59 15.19
C PHE A 90 4.24 7.15 15.67
N ASN A 91 4.39 7.29 16.99
CA ASN A 91 5.64 7.76 17.59
C ASN A 91 6.75 6.71 17.49
N THR A 92 6.37 5.42 17.52
CA THR A 92 7.26 4.31 17.23
C THR A 92 7.17 3.95 15.74
N PRO A 93 8.31 3.84 15.02
CA PRO A 93 8.28 3.48 13.60
C PRO A 93 7.71 2.08 13.39
N LEU A 94 6.93 1.91 12.32
CA LEU A 94 6.46 0.59 11.89
C LEU A 94 7.62 -0.19 11.28
N ILE A 95 7.74 -1.46 11.66
CA ILE A 95 8.76 -2.35 11.12
C ILE A 95 8.22 -3.05 9.88
N VAL A 96 8.93 -2.93 8.77
CA VAL A 96 8.61 -3.59 7.50
C VAL A 96 9.69 -4.61 7.20
N LYS A 97 9.29 -5.86 6.97
CA LYS A 97 10.20 -6.97 6.60
C LYS A 97 9.74 -7.56 5.28
N MET A 98 10.68 -7.76 4.36
CA MET A 98 10.42 -8.35 3.05
C MET A 98 11.46 -9.44 2.78
N ASN A 99 10.99 -10.57 2.25
CA ASN A 99 11.80 -11.64 1.73
C ASN A 99 11.37 -11.92 0.28
N GLY A 100 12.11 -11.34 -0.67
CA GLY A 100 11.85 -11.50 -2.09
C GLY A 100 12.03 -12.93 -2.60
N HIS A 101 12.89 -13.74 -1.97
CA HIS A 101 13.05 -15.14 -2.36
C HIS A 101 11.80 -15.98 -2.05
N LEU A 102 11.12 -15.64 -0.96
CA LEU A 102 9.89 -16.34 -0.53
C LEU A 102 8.62 -15.62 -1.00
N ASN A 103 8.72 -14.48 -1.67
CA ASN A 103 7.61 -13.57 -1.97
C ASN A 103 6.72 -13.29 -0.73
N LYS A 104 7.36 -13.12 0.43
CA LYS A 104 6.68 -12.86 1.70
C LYS A 104 7.10 -11.52 2.26
N GLY A 105 6.18 -10.85 2.94
CA GLY A 105 6.51 -9.70 3.74
C GLY A 105 5.49 -9.45 4.83
N ILE A 106 5.88 -8.64 5.81
CA ILE A 106 5.04 -8.28 6.94
C ILE A 106 5.31 -6.84 7.34
N ILE A 107 4.24 -6.13 7.67
CA ILE A 107 4.28 -4.81 8.31
C ILE A 107 3.77 -5.02 9.74
N LEU A 108 4.64 -4.82 10.71
CA LEU A 108 4.32 -5.02 12.12
C LEU A 108 3.64 -3.77 12.69
N LYS A 109 2.62 -3.98 13.53
CA LYS A 109 2.02 -2.94 14.37
C LYS A 109 3.12 -2.28 15.23
N PRO A 110 2.99 -0.99 15.58
CA PRO A 110 3.99 -0.32 16.39
C PRO A 110 4.03 -1.00 17.77
N GLN A 111 5.23 -1.27 18.27
CA GLN A 111 5.40 -1.75 19.65
C GLN A 111 5.26 -0.55 20.59
N SER A 112 4.40 -0.70 21.60
CA SER A 112 4.23 0.28 22.68
C SER A 112 5.35 0.18 23.69
#